data_AF-A0A813LT64-F1
#
_entry.id   AF-A0A813LT64-F1
#
_cell.length_a   1.000
_cell.length_b   1.000
_cell.length_c   1.000
_cell.angle_alpha   90.00
_cell.angle_beta   90.00
_cell.angle_gamma   90.00
#
_symmetry.space_group_name_H-M   'P 1'
#
loop_
_entity.id
_entity.type
_entity.pdbx_description
1 polymer ?
#
loop_
_entity_poly.entity_id
_entity_poly.type
_entity_poly.pdbx_seq_one_letter_code
_entity_poly.pdbx_strand_id
1 'polypeptide(L)'
;MARKELQQTEVSEELKASRELAEQLEQTAKEAEAAKESAKAEAEELLKRREAEFKVQMEQRQQEWEKEMRERVQAEASEHAQAAEQARIHSEDLARLQAEFEERQRKAEEASQRRIEELERKALKAAAEEEGHKQHELVMQRLEEQLVTVMPLVKEANLIISELQRPHKLETKMHCELTPEGRSGSAVNVTAAVTLNGVLLFEWGPETLENRVYILRELLQRAEDEGLEAIRDLPNEEDPLWDPIEVERLIGVSQVLLEGAHGLEGG
;
A
#
# COMPACT_ATOMS: atom_id res chain seq x y z
N MET A 1 -65.93 131.83 78.58
CA MET A 1 -64.57 131.94 78.01
C MET A 1 -63.64 131.06 78.84
N ALA A 2 -62.88 130.11 78.32
CA ALA A 2 -62.86 129.49 77.00
C ALA A 2 -62.08 128.17 77.12
N ARG A 3 -62.70 127.08 76.67
CA ARG A 3 -62.12 125.78 76.31
C ARG A 3 -60.96 125.99 75.32
N LYS A 4 -59.70 125.78 75.72
CA LYS A 4 -58.55 125.48 74.85
C LYS A 4 -57.27 125.41 75.69
N GLU A 5 -56.94 124.22 76.22
CA GLU A 5 -55.56 123.82 76.63
C GLU A 5 -55.57 122.37 77.16
N LEU A 6 -56.40 121.52 76.54
CA LEU A 6 -56.70 120.15 76.94
C LEU A 6 -56.36 119.20 75.77
N GLN A 7 -55.14 119.31 75.22
CA GLN A 7 -54.74 118.52 74.03
C GLN A 7 -53.23 118.47 73.68
N GLN A 8 -52.30 118.79 74.60
CA GLN A 8 -50.86 118.81 74.27
C GLN A 8 -49.93 117.97 75.17
N THR A 9 -50.45 117.27 76.19
CA THR A 9 -49.62 116.44 77.08
C THR A 9 -49.75 114.93 76.86
N GLU A 10 -50.80 114.43 76.19
CA GLU A 10 -50.99 112.98 75.94
C GLU A 10 -50.28 112.47 74.67
N VAL A 11 -50.00 113.32 73.67
CA VAL A 11 -49.35 112.92 72.41
C VAL A 11 -47.84 112.65 72.58
N SER A 12 -47.22 113.15 73.64
CA SER A 12 -45.77 112.97 73.89
C SER A 12 -45.42 111.63 74.53
N GLU A 13 -46.35 110.94 75.20
CA GLU A 13 -46.10 109.63 75.81
C GLU A 13 -46.37 108.48 74.83
N GLU A 14 -47.37 108.62 73.94
CA GLU A 14 -47.66 107.63 72.89
C GLU A 14 -46.53 107.52 71.84
N LEU A 15 -45.83 108.63 71.54
CA LEU A 15 -44.67 108.63 70.62
C LEU A 15 -43.41 107.99 71.23
N LYS A 16 -43.29 107.91 72.56
CA LYS A 16 -42.20 107.18 73.23
C LYS A 16 -42.51 105.68 73.34
N ALA A 17 -43.74 105.33 73.72
CA ALA A 17 -44.18 103.93 73.75
C ALA A 17 -44.13 103.28 72.36
N SER A 18 -44.47 104.02 71.29
CA SER A 18 -44.36 103.52 69.91
C SER A 18 -42.90 103.38 69.42
N ARG A 19 -41.96 104.16 69.95
CA ARG A 19 -40.52 104.01 69.65
C ARG A 19 -39.92 102.82 70.37
N GLU A 20 -40.25 102.62 71.63
CA GLU A 20 -39.78 101.46 72.40
C GLU A 20 -40.37 100.15 71.87
N LEU A 21 -41.63 100.14 71.45
CA LEU A 21 -42.25 98.97 70.80
C LEU A 21 -41.63 98.65 69.43
N ALA A 22 -41.27 99.68 68.64
CA ALA A 22 -40.59 99.50 67.37
C ALA A 22 -39.16 98.96 67.56
N GLU A 23 -38.46 99.40 68.61
CA GLU A 23 -37.10 98.95 68.94
C GLU A 23 -37.10 97.49 69.46
N GLN A 24 -38.12 97.08 70.21
CA GLN A 24 -38.34 95.68 70.62
C GLN A 24 -38.68 94.78 69.43
N LEU A 25 -39.48 95.26 68.47
CA LEU A 25 -39.77 94.52 67.24
C LEU A 25 -38.54 94.41 66.33
N GLU A 26 -37.66 95.42 66.32
CA GLU A 26 -36.40 95.36 65.57
C GLU A 26 -35.38 94.41 66.22
N GLN A 27 -35.31 94.36 67.55
CA GLN A 27 -34.47 93.38 68.26
C GLN A 27 -34.97 91.95 68.06
N THR A 28 -36.27 91.70 68.19
CA THR A 28 -36.86 90.37 67.94
C THR A 28 -36.77 89.96 66.48
N ALA A 29 -36.83 90.90 65.52
CA ALA A 29 -36.58 90.62 64.11
C ALA A 29 -35.11 90.26 63.84
N LYS A 30 -34.15 90.95 64.47
CA LYS A 30 -32.71 90.62 64.36
C LYS A 30 -32.37 89.29 65.00
N GLU A 31 -32.98 88.95 66.14
CA GLU A 31 -32.81 87.64 66.78
C GLU A 31 -33.44 86.52 65.95
N ALA A 32 -34.61 86.75 65.34
CA ALA A 32 -35.24 85.80 64.43
C ALA A 32 -34.44 85.62 63.12
N GLU A 33 -33.81 86.68 62.61
CA GLU A 33 -32.96 86.59 61.42
C GLU A 33 -31.64 85.87 61.73
N ALA A 34 -31.01 86.15 62.87
CA ALA A 34 -29.83 85.43 63.35
C ALA A 34 -30.11 83.94 63.62
N ALA A 35 -31.27 83.61 64.20
CA ALA A 35 -31.70 82.23 64.40
C ALA A 35 -32.01 81.51 63.08
N LYS A 36 -32.54 82.24 62.07
CA LYS A 36 -32.79 81.69 60.73
C LYS A 36 -31.49 81.48 59.96
N GLU A 37 -30.50 82.36 60.11
CA GLU A 37 -29.17 82.17 59.53
C GLU A 37 -28.42 81.02 60.21
N SER A 38 -28.48 80.88 61.54
CA SER A 38 -27.85 79.74 62.22
C SER A 38 -28.52 78.42 61.83
N ALA A 39 -29.85 78.37 61.77
CA ALA A 39 -30.57 77.17 61.33
C ALA A 39 -30.31 76.81 59.87
N LYS A 40 -30.12 77.80 58.98
CA LYS A 40 -29.70 77.57 57.59
C LYS A 40 -28.27 77.03 57.50
N ALA A 41 -27.34 77.61 58.27
CA ALA A 41 -25.96 77.14 58.30
C ALA A 41 -25.86 75.71 58.84
N GLU A 42 -26.60 75.39 59.90
CA GLU A 42 -26.69 74.02 60.44
C GLU A 42 -27.32 73.05 59.45
N ALA A 43 -28.38 73.45 58.74
CA ALA A 43 -28.99 72.63 57.69
C ALA A 43 -28.04 72.40 56.49
N GLU A 44 -27.28 73.41 56.08
CA GLU A 44 -26.27 73.29 55.02
C GLU A 44 -25.09 72.40 55.44
N GLU A 45 -24.62 72.49 56.69
CA GLU A 45 -23.60 71.58 57.19
C GLU A 45 -24.09 70.12 57.24
N LEU A 46 -25.34 69.91 57.66
CA LEU A 46 -25.93 68.58 57.74
C LEU A 46 -26.13 67.98 56.34
N LEU A 47 -26.54 68.79 55.36
CA LEU A 47 -26.59 68.40 53.96
C LEU A 47 -25.19 68.07 53.41
N LYS A 48 -24.17 68.90 53.67
CA LYS A 48 -22.79 68.62 53.25
C LYS A 48 -22.23 67.34 53.86
N ARG A 49 -22.54 67.04 55.13
CA ARG A 49 -22.15 65.77 55.77
C ARG A 49 -22.84 64.58 55.11
N ARG A 50 -24.14 64.68 54.83
CA ARG A 50 -24.88 63.64 54.11
C ARG A 50 -24.39 63.45 52.67
N GLU A 51 -24.05 64.52 51.98
CA GLU A 51 -23.49 64.47 50.62
C GLU A 51 -22.11 63.80 50.62
N ALA A 52 -21.26 64.13 51.61
CA ALA A 52 -19.97 63.49 51.78
C ALA A 52 -20.10 62.00 52.12
N GLU A 53 -21.00 61.64 53.05
CA GLU A 53 -21.30 60.25 53.39
C GLU A 53 -21.86 59.47 52.20
N PHE A 54 -22.78 60.06 51.44
CA PHE A 54 -23.35 59.46 50.23
C PHE A 54 -22.29 59.28 49.14
N LYS A 55 -21.39 60.26 48.99
CA LYS A 55 -20.27 60.16 48.03
C LYS A 55 -19.32 59.03 48.39
N VAL A 56 -18.94 58.90 49.66
CA VAL A 56 -18.11 57.79 50.14
C VAL A 56 -18.82 56.45 49.93
N GLN A 57 -20.12 56.37 50.21
CA GLN A 57 -20.91 55.16 50.00
C GLN A 57 -20.99 54.78 48.50
N MET A 58 -21.13 55.76 47.62
CA MET A 58 -21.13 55.55 46.17
C MET A 58 -19.76 55.12 45.65
N GLU A 59 -18.67 55.71 46.14
CA GLU A 59 -17.31 55.30 45.80
C GLU A 59 -17.01 53.88 46.29
N GLN A 60 -17.42 53.51 47.51
CA GLN A 60 -17.28 52.15 48.02
C GLN A 60 -18.07 51.16 47.17
N ARG A 61 -19.33 51.47 46.85
CA ARG A 61 -20.16 50.62 46.00
C ARG A 61 -19.62 50.48 44.58
N GLN A 62 -19.03 51.55 44.04
CA GLN A 62 -18.37 51.52 42.74
C GLN A 62 -17.11 50.66 42.77
N GLN A 63 -16.29 50.75 43.82
CA GLN A 63 -15.11 49.92 43.99
C GLN A 63 -15.46 48.44 44.19
N GLU A 64 -16.49 48.13 44.97
CA GLU A 64 -17.00 46.78 45.15
C GLU A 64 -17.52 46.21 43.82
N TRP A 65 -18.29 46.99 43.07
CA TRP A 65 -18.78 46.59 41.76
C TRP A 65 -17.65 46.38 40.75
N GLU A 66 -16.65 47.27 40.72
CA GLU A 66 -15.47 47.11 39.87
C GLU A 66 -14.64 45.88 40.26
N LYS A 67 -14.53 45.58 41.56
CA LYS A 67 -13.83 44.40 42.06
C LYS A 67 -14.59 43.13 41.69
N GLU A 68 -15.90 43.08 41.91
CA GLU A 68 -16.75 41.94 41.53
C GLU A 68 -16.72 41.70 40.02
N MET A 69 -16.77 42.77 39.20
CA MET A 69 -16.65 42.66 37.74
C MET A 69 -15.28 42.13 37.32
N ARG A 70 -14.19 42.61 37.94
CA ARG A 70 -12.84 42.08 37.66
C ARG A 70 -12.72 40.61 38.07
N GLU A 71 -13.28 40.21 39.20
CA GLU A 71 -13.28 38.83 39.66
C GLU A 71 -14.09 37.92 38.72
N ARG A 72 -15.27 38.37 38.25
CA ARG A 72 -16.07 37.63 37.26
C ARG A 72 -15.34 37.49 35.92
N VAL A 73 -14.77 38.57 35.39
CA VAL A 73 -14.02 38.52 34.13
C VAL A 73 -12.76 37.63 34.26
N GLN A 74 -12.08 37.66 35.40
CA GLN A 74 -10.95 36.76 35.67
C GLN A 74 -11.39 35.29 35.79
N ALA A 75 -12.51 35.02 36.46
CA ALA A 75 -13.07 33.68 36.58
C ALA A 75 -13.48 33.12 35.21
N GLU A 76 -14.24 33.88 34.42
CA GLU A 76 -14.64 33.50 33.05
C GLU A 76 -13.43 33.32 32.13
N ALA A 77 -12.42 34.19 32.22
CA ALA A 77 -11.18 34.04 31.45
C ALA A 77 -10.40 32.76 31.86
N SER A 78 -10.40 32.41 33.15
CA SER A 78 -9.75 31.20 33.64
C SER A 78 -10.50 29.93 33.21
N GLU A 79 -11.83 29.93 33.23
CA GLU A 79 -12.67 28.83 32.76
C GLU A 79 -12.53 28.65 31.25
N HIS A 80 -12.56 29.74 30.48
CA HIS A 80 -12.32 29.70 29.04
C HIS A 80 -10.91 29.23 28.71
N ALA A 81 -9.88 29.62 29.47
CA ALA A 81 -8.52 29.13 29.28
C ALA A 81 -8.42 27.62 29.59
N GLN A 82 -9.08 27.14 30.65
CA GLN A 82 -9.12 25.71 30.98
C GLN A 82 -9.89 24.90 29.92
N ALA A 83 -11.03 25.41 29.45
CA ALA A 83 -11.80 24.77 28.40
C ALA A 83 -11.03 24.73 27.06
N ALA A 84 -10.32 25.81 26.72
CA ALA A 84 -9.46 25.85 25.53
C ALA A 84 -8.29 24.87 25.64
N GLU A 85 -7.65 24.76 26.80
CA GLU A 85 -6.57 23.80 27.03
C GLU A 85 -7.08 22.34 26.96
N GLN A 86 -8.22 22.05 27.56
CA GLN A 86 -8.86 20.72 27.46
C GLN A 86 -9.26 20.39 26.03
N ALA A 87 -9.81 21.34 25.29
CA ALA A 87 -10.13 21.17 23.87
C ALA A 87 -8.87 20.90 23.04
N ARG A 88 -7.76 21.59 23.33
CA ARG A 88 -6.48 21.35 22.64
C ARG A 88 -5.96 19.94 22.93
N ILE A 89 -5.89 19.54 24.19
CA ILE A 89 -5.44 18.19 24.60
C ILE A 89 -6.32 17.12 23.93
N HIS A 90 -7.65 17.29 23.96
CA HIS A 90 -8.56 16.34 23.34
C HIS A 90 -8.36 16.25 21.81
N SER A 91 -8.13 17.39 21.15
CA SER A 91 -7.83 17.40 19.72
C SER A 91 -6.50 16.71 19.37
N GLU A 92 -5.48 16.88 20.21
CA GLU A 92 -4.17 16.23 20.06
C GLU A 92 -4.28 14.71 20.26
N ASP A 93 -5.05 14.26 21.27
CA ASP A 93 -5.30 12.84 21.50
C ASP A 93 -6.11 12.20 20.36
N LEU A 94 -7.12 12.89 19.84
CA LEU A 94 -7.87 12.42 18.67
C LEU A 94 -6.98 12.31 17.44
N ALA A 95 -6.13 13.31 17.18
CA ALA A 95 -5.18 13.28 16.07
C ALA A 95 -4.17 12.14 16.22
N ARG A 96 -3.69 11.87 17.44
CA ARG A 96 -2.79 10.73 17.71
C ARG A 96 -3.48 9.40 17.42
N LEU A 97 -4.71 9.22 17.88
CA LEU A 97 -5.49 8.00 17.65
C LEU A 97 -5.79 7.78 16.16
N GLN A 98 -6.11 8.84 15.42
CA GLN A 98 -6.32 8.76 13.96
C GLN A 98 -5.03 8.34 13.25
N ALA A 99 -3.89 8.95 13.59
CA ALA A 99 -2.60 8.60 13.00
C ALA A 99 -2.21 7.14 13.30
N GLU A 100 -2.42 6.67 14.54
CA GLU A 100 -2.17 5.27 14.91
C GLU A 100 -3.08 4.29 14.14
N PHE A 101 -4.34 4.66 13.90
CA PHE A 101 -5.28 3.86 13.13
C PHE A 101 -4.87 3.76 11.66
N GLU A 102 -4.55 4.89 11.02
CA GLU A 102 -4.07 4.94 9.65
C GLU A 102 -2.77 4.17 9.47
N GLU A 103 -1.83 4.27 10.42
CA GLU A 103 -0.57 3.53 10.37
C GLU A 103 -0.81 2.01 10.48
N ARG A 104 -1.71 1.58 11.37
CA ARG A 104 -2.09 0.16 11.49
C ARG A 104 -2.77 -0.35 10.22
N GLN A 105 -3.65 0.45 9.64
CA GLN A 105 -4.34 0.09 8.40
C GLN A 105 -3.34 -0.04 7.25
N ARG A 106 -2.44 0.94 7.08
CA ARG A 106 -1.39 0.90 6.07
C ARG A 106 -0.47 -0.31 6.24
N LYS A 107 -0.04 -0.60 7.48
CA LYS A 107 0.76 -1.80 7.78
C LYS A 107 0.03 -3.10 7.46
N ALA A 108 -1.28 -3.17 7.73
CA ALA A 108 -2.10 -4.34 7.43
C ALA A 108 -2.27 -4.53 5.91
N GLU A 109 -2.51 -3.44 5.17
CA GLU A 109 -2.60 -3.44 3.71
C GLU A 109 -1.27 -3.84 3.07
N GLU A 110 -0.15 -3.23 3.49
CA GLU A 110 1.20 -3.60 3.04
C GLU A 110 1.51 -5.08 3.32
N ALA A 111 1.15 -5.58 4.51
CA ALA A 111 1.34 -6.99 4.85
C ALA A 111 0.46 -7.93 4.03
N SER A 112 -0.78 -7.53 3.73
CA SER A 112 -1.68 -8.27 2.86
C SER A 112 -1.15 -8.32 1.43
N GLN A 113 -0.68 -7.18 0.92
CA GLN A 113 -0.18 -7.07 -0.44
C GLN A 113 1.10 -7.90 -0.64
N ARG A 114 2.02 -7.87 0.32
CA ARG A 114 3.20 -8.75 0.31
C ARG A 114 2.83 -10.23 0.30
N ARG A 115 1.79 -10.63 1.06
CA ARG A 115 1.31 -12.03 1.05
C ARG A 115 0.72 -12.40 -0.30
N ILE A 116 -0.04 -11.50 -0.92
CA ILE A 116 -0.61 -11.73 -2.26
C ILE A 116 0.52 -11.89 -3.29
N GLU A 117 1.49 -10.98 -3.33
CA GLU A 117 2.64 -11.06 -4.23
C GLU A 117 3.46 -12.33 -4.03
N GLU A 118 3.67 -12.75 -2.78
CA GLU A 118 4.38 -13.99 -2.47
C GLU A 118 3.60 -15.23 -2.96
N LEU A 119 2.28 -15.25 -2.78
CA LEU A 119 1.41 -16.31 -3.27
C LEU A 119 1.37 -16.36 -4.80
N GLU A 120 1.29 -15.21 -5.47
CA GLU A 120 1.35 -15.11 -6.93
C GLU A 120 2.69 -15.63 -7.46
N ARG A 121 3.81 -15.23 -6.84
CA ARG A 121 5.13 -15.72 -7.23
C ARG A 121 5.27 -17.22 -7.03
N LYS A 122 4.73 -17.75 -5.93
CA LYS A 122 4.70 -19.20 -5.66
C LYS A 122 3.82 -19.93 -6.67
N ALA A 123 2.65 -19.39 -7.00
CA ALA A 123 1.74 -19.96 -7.99
C ALA A 123 2.35 -19.98 -9.38
N LEU A 124 3.02 -18.89 -9.80
CA LEU A 124 3.72 -18.81 -11.09
C LEU A 124 4.84 -19.85 -11.17
N LYS A 125 5.63 -19.98 -10.09
CA LYS A 125 6.71 -20.98 -10.03
C LYS A 125 6.16 -22.40 -10.09
N ALA A 126 5.11 -22.69 -9.32
CA ALA A 126 4.47 -24.01 -9.32
C ALA A 126 3.86 -24.33 -10.70
N ALA A 127 3.23 -23.36 -11.37
CA ALA A 127 2.69 -23.54 -12.71
C ALA A 127 3.79 -23.83 -13.74
N ALA A 128 4.93 -23.13 -13.67
CA ALA A 128 6.07 -23.39 -14.54
C ALA A 128 6.70 -24.78 -14.30
N GLU A 129 6.81 -25.20 -13.03
CA GLU A 129 7.27 -26.55 -12.67
C GLU A 129 6.29 -27.62 -13.18
N GLU A 130 4.99 -27.42 -13.00
CA GLU A 130 3.94 -28.34 -13.50
C GLU A 130 3.96 -28.46 -15.03
N GLU A 131 4.14 -27.35 -15.75
CA GLU A 131 4.28 -27.36 -17.20
C GLU A 131 5.53 -28.14 -17.65
N GLY A 132 6.66 -27.92 -16.97
CA GLY A 132 7.90 -28.68 -17.21
C GLY A 132 7.72 -30.18 -16.97
N HIS A 133 7.02 -30.57 -15.90
CA HIS A 133 6.70 -31.97 -15.63
C HIS A 133 5.82 -32.58 -16.72
N LYS A 134 4.75 -31.89 -17.14
CA LYS A 134 3.87 -32.36 -18.23
C LYS A 134 4.63 -32.54 -19.54
N GLN A 135 5.49 -31.60 -19.91
CA GLN A 135 6.31 -31.71 -21.12
C GLN A 135 7.26 -32.91 -21.03
N HIS A 136 7.89 -33.13 -19.87
CA HIS A 136 8.76 -34.28 -19.67
C HIS A 136 8.01 -35.61 -19.78
N GLU A 137 6.82 -35.72 -19.16
CA GLU A 137 5.97 -36.92 -19.25
C GLU A 137 5.56 -37.22 -20.69
N LEU A 138 5.17 -36.21 -21.48
CA LEU A 138 4.82 -36.38 -22.88
C LEU A 138 6.01 -36.86 -23.73
N VAL A 139 7.22 -36.34 -23.47
CA VAL A 139 8.43 -36.80 -24.16
C VAL A 139 8.75 -38.25 -23.81
N MET A 140 8.61 -38.63 -22.54
CA MET A 140 8.85 -40.01 -22.10
C MET A 140 7.82 -40.99 -22.69
N GLN A 141 6.53 -40.62 -22.74
CA GLN A 141 5.50 -41.44 -23.37
C GLN A 141 5.79 -41.67 -24.86
N ARG A 142 6.15 -40.62 -25.59
CA ARG A 142 6.52 -40.73 -27.02
C ARG A 142 7.75 -41.63 -27.22
N LEU A 143 8.74 -41.52 -26.33
CA LEU A 143 9.93 -42.37 -26.37
C LEU A 143 9.57 -43.85 -26.13
N GLU A 144 8.70 -44.13 -25.17
CA GLU A 144 8.22 -45.48 -24.88
C GLU A 144 7.46 -46.08 -26.08
N GLU A 145 6.57 -45.32 -26.72
CA GLU A 145 5.84 -45.74 -27.92
C GLU A 145 6.80 -46.10 -29.07
N GLN A 146 7.84 -45.29 -29.29
CA GLN A 146 8.87 -45.58 -30.28
C GLN A 146 9.67 -46.84 -29.93
N LEU A 147 10.06 -47.03 -28.67
CA LEU A 147 10.77 -48.23 -28.23
C LEU A 147 9.95 -49.51 -28.42
N VAL A 148 8.66 -49.46 -28.07
CA VAL A 148 7.73 -50.59 -28.26
C VAL A 148 7.63 -51.00 -29.73
N THR A 149 7.78 -50.06 -30.66
CA THR A 149 7.76 -50.32 -32.10
C THR A 149 9.12 -50.77 -32.64
N VAL A 150 10.19 -50.06 -32.31
CA VAL A 150 11.53 -50.26 -32.89
C VAL A 150 12.22 -51.50 -32.33
N MET A 151 12.12 -51.78 -31.03
CA MET A 151 12.85 -52.89 -30.41
C MET A 151 12.46 -54.27 -30.96
N PRO A 152 11.16 -54.59 -31.16
CA PRO A 152 10.77 -55.85 -31.80
C PRO A 152 11.29 -55.96 -33.23
N LEU A 153 11.22 -54.89 -34.02
CA LEU A 153 11.71 -54.86 -35.41
C LEU A 153 13.22 -55.08 -35.48
N VAL A 154 14.00 -54.46 -34.59
CA VAL A 154 15.45 -54.70 -34.50
C VAL A 154 15.76 -56.15 -34.13
N LYS A 155 15.00 -56.75 -33.22
CA LYS A 155 15.17 -58.17 -32.84
C LYS A 155 14.84 -59.09 -34.01
N GLU A 156 13.72 -58.85 -34.69
CA GLU A 156 13.30 -59.60 -35.87
C GLU A 156 14.32 -59.49 -37.00
N ALA A 157 14.77 -58.29 -37.33
CA ALA A 157 15.80 -58.06 -38.34
C ALA A 157 17.08 -58.85 -38.00
N ASN A 158 17.56 -58.78 -36.76
CA ASN A 158 18.75 -59.52 -36.34
C ASN A 158 18.59 -61.05 -36.44
N LEU A 159 17.40 -61.58 -36.15
CA LEU A 159 17.12 -63.01 -36.35
C LEU A 159 17.21 -63.37 -37.84
N ILE A 160 16.52 -62.60 -38.70
CA ILE A 160 16.56 -62.82 -40.15
C ILE A 160 18.00 -62.73 -40.68
N ILE A 161 18.75 -61.69 -40.31
CA ILE A 161 20.16 -61.50 -40.70
C ILE A 161 21.02 -62.69 -40.29
N SER A 162 20.79 -63.25 -39.09
CA SER A 162 21.49 -64.44 -38.61
C SER A 162 21.16 -65.69 -39.43
N GLU A 163 19.89 -65.92 -39.77
CA GLU A 163 19.45 -67.03 -40.62
C GLU A 163 20.03 -66.92 -42.04
N LEU A 164 20.10 -65.69 -42.57
CA LEU A 164 20.72 -65.37 -43.86
C LEU A 164 22.25 -65.39 -43.84
N GLN A 165 22.88 -65.66 -42.69
CA GLN A 165 24.34 -65.69 -42.50
C GLN A 165 25.04 -64.38 -42.91
N ARG A 166 24.38 -63.24 -42.71
CA ARG A 166 24.94 -61.91 -43.01
C ARG A 166 25.71 -61.38 -41.78
N PRO A 167 26.85 -60.70 -41.97
CA PRO A 167 27.70 -60.20 -40.87
C PRO A 167 27.20 -58.90 -40.20
N HIS A 168 26.01 -58.43 -40.55
CA HIS A 168 25.45 -57.19 -40.04
C HIS A 168 24.83 -57.40 -38.65
N LYS A 169 24.71 -56.33 -37.87
CA LYS A 169 24.01 -56.32 -36.59
C LYS A 169 23.31 -54.98 -36.39
N LEU A 170 22.05 -55.03 -35.99
CA LEU A 170 21.25 -53.86 -35.65
C LEU A 170 21.17 -53.67 -34.14
N GLU A 171 21.31 -52.42 -33.69
CA GLU A 171 21.16 -52.03 -32.29
C GLU A 171 20.23 -50.82 -32.16
N THR A 172 19.39 -50.80 -31.13
CA THR A 172 18.52 -49.65 -30.84
C THR A 172 19.36 -48.53 -30.21
N LYS A 173 19.27 -47.32 -30.75
CA LYS A 173 19.90 -46.11 -30.20
C LYS A 173 18.87 -45.02 -29.97
N MET A 174 19.17 -44.15 -29.00
CA MET A 174 18.41 -42.91 -28.77
C MET A 174 19.25 -41.74 -29.27
N HIS A 175 18.65 -40.92 -30.14
CA HIS A 175 19.24 -39.70 -30.66
C HIS A 175 18.51 -38.49 -30.07
N CYS A 176 19.25 -37.59 -29.42
CA CYS A 176 18.71 -36.36 -28.86
C CYS A 176 18.99 -35.21 -29.82
N GLU A 177 17.97 -34.70 -30.49
CA GLU A 177 18.08 -33.52 -31.33
C GLU A 177 17.97 -32.26 -30.47
N LEU A 178 18.97 -31.39 -30.55
CA LEU A 178 18.96 -30.09 -29.90
C LEU A 178 18.31 -29.09 -30.85
N THR A 179 17.10 -28.65 -30.52
CA THR A 179 16.44 -27.56 -31.24
C THR A 179 17.20 -26.24 -31.02
N PRO A 180 17.46 -25.44 -32.07
CA PRO A 180 18.29 -24.23 -31.99
C PRO A 180 17.69 -23.12 -31.11
N GLU A 181 16.42 -23.25 -30.73
CA GLU A 181 15.70 -22.28 -29.90
C GLU A 181 15.94 -22.45 -28.39
N GLY A 182 16.68 -23.49 -27.97
CA GLY A 182 17.29 -23.61 -26.65
C GLY A 182 16.36 -23.58 -25.43
N ARG A 183 15.03 -23.56 -25.61
CA ARG A 183 14.08 -23.36 -24.51
C ARG A 183 13.04 -24.45 -24.30
N SER A 184 12.79 -25.35 -25.23
CA SER A 184 11.78 -26.40 -25.00
C SER A 184 12.05 -27.65 -25.82
N GLY A 185 12.38 -28.73 -25.11
CA GLY A 185 12.33 -30.10 -25.60
C GLY A 185 13.41 -30.47 -26.61
N SER A 186 14.49 -31.10 -26.14
CA SER A 186 15.28 -31.94 -27.04
C SER A 186 14.38 -33.06 -27.53
N ALA A 187 14.14 -33.15 -28.83
CA ALA A 187 13.38 -34.25 -29.39
C ALA A 187 14.24 -35.51 -29.28
N VAL A 188 13.83 -36.44 -28.43
CA VAL A 188 14.47 -37.76 -28.32
C VAL A 188 13.79 -38.68 -29.30
N ASN A 189 14.55 -39.17 -30.28
CA ASN A 189 14.08 -40.11 -31.30
C ASN A 189 14.81 -41.45 -31.13
N VAL A 190 14.09 -42.56 -31.32
CA VAL A 190 14.70 -43.90 -31.36
C VAL A 190 15.04 -44.28 -32.80
N THR A 191 16.28 -44.69 -33.03
CA THR A 191 16.78 -45.15 -34.33
C THR A 191 17.39 -46.55 -34.22
N ALA A 192 17.50 -47.24 -35.36
CA ALA A 192 18.24 -48.49 -35.48
C ALA A 192 19.60 -48.23 -36.11
N ALA A 193 20.66 -48.48 -35.34
CA ALA A 193 22.03 -48.41 -35.79
C ALA A 193 22.44 -49.73 -36.46
N VAL A 194 22.77 -49.66 -37.75
CA VAL A 194 23.24 -50.80 -38.54
C VAL A 194 24.75 -50.83 -38.48
N THR A 195 25.30 -51.94 -37.99
CA THR A 195 26.74 -52.12 -37.86
C THR A 195 27.22 -53.31 -38.68
N LEU A 196 28.42 -53.18 -39.23
CA LEU A 196 29.13 -54.26 -39.89
C LEU A 196 30.48 -54.44 -39.21
N ASN A 197 30.74 -55.61 -38.63
CA ASN A 197 31.96 -55.89 -37.86
C ASN A 197 32.26 -54.83 -36.78
N GLY A 198 31.21 -54.27 -36.16
CA GLY A 198 31.32 -53.23 -35.13
C GLY A 198 31.46 -51.80 -35.64
N VAL A 199 31.51 -51.58 -36.97
CA VAL A 199 31.54 -50.23 -37.57
C VAL A 199 30.12 -49.79 -37.88
N LEU A 200 29.72 -48.62 -37.39
CA LEU A 200 28.43 -47.99 -37.71
C LEU A 200 28.39 -47.59 -39.18
N LEU A 201 27.46 -48.18 -39.94
CA LEU A 201 27.22 -47.86 -41.33
C LEU A 201 26.12 -46.81 -41.46
N PHE A 202 24.93 -47.15 -40.95
CA PHE A 202 23.71 -46.37 -41.13
C PHE A 202 22.94 -46.23 -39.82
N GLU A 203 22.14 -45.18 -39.73
CA GLU A 203 21.14 -45.02 -38.67
C GLU A 203 19.78 -44.86 -39.34
N TRP A 204 18.88 -45.80 -39.07
CA TRP A 204 17.55 -45.85 -39.67
C TRP A 204 16.50 -45.36 -38.70
N GLY A 205 15.66 -44.44 -39.17
CA GLY A 205 14.43 -44.08 -38.46
C GLY A 205 13.44 -45.25 -38.42
N PRO A 206 12.38 -45.16 -37.59
CA PRO A 206 11.39 -46.22 -37.46
C PRO A 206 10.75 -46.65 -38.80
N GLU A 207 10.40 -45.69 -39.66
CA GLU A 207 9.78 -45.96 -40.97
C GLU A 207 10.73 -46.70 -41.92
N THR A 208 12.00 -46.27 -41.98
CA THR A 208 13.02 -46.95 -42.78
C THR A 208 13.22 -48.38 -42.27
N LEU A 209 13.31 -48.57 -40.95
CA LEU A 209 13.48 -49.89 -40.36
C LEU A 209 12.30 -50.82 -40.70
N GLU A 210 11.06 -50.35 -40.59
CA GLU A 210 9.87 -51.14 -40.93
C GLU A 210 9.90 -51.61 -42.39
N ASN A 211 10.22 -50.69 -43.31
CA ASN A 211 10.38 -51.01 -44.73
C ASN A 211 11.51 -52.01 -44.98
N ARG A 212 12.67 -51.86 -44.32
CA ARG A 212 13.80 -52.80 -44.48
C ARG A 212 13.48 -54.17 -43.89
N VAL A 213 12.76 -54.25 -42.77
CA VAL A 213 12.30 -55.52 -42.18
C VAL A 213 11.33 -56.23 -43.11
N TYR A 214 10.42 -55.49 -43.76
CA TYR A 214 9.52 -56.07 -44.76
C TYR A 214 10.31 -56.75 -45.89
N ILE A 215 11.31 -56.07 -46.46
CA ILE A 215 12.15 -56.63 -47.53
C ILE A 215 13.01 -57.81 -47.01
N LEU A 216 13.52 -57.74 -45.78
CA LEU A 216 14.25 -58.85 -45.15
C LEU A 216 13.38 -60.11 -45.03
N ARG A 217 12.08 -59.98 -44.72
CA ARG A 217 11.15 -61.13 -44.70
C ARG A 217 10.99 -61.75 -46.08
N GLU A 218 10.84 -60.94 -47.12
CA GLU A 218 10.76 -61.45 -48.51
C GLU A 218 12.04 -62.15 -48.94
N LEU A 219 13.20 -61.61 -48.54
CA LEU A 219 14.51 -62.17 -48.84
C LEU A 219 14.73 -63.50 -48.10
N LEU A 220 14.27 -63.61 -46.85
CA LEU A 220 14.27 -64.88 -46.12
C LEU A 220 13.41 -65.93 -46.80
N GLN A 221 12.17 -65.58 -47.19
CA GLN A 221 11.30 -66.50 -47.92
C GLN A 221 11.95 -66.99 -49.22
N ARG A 222 12.56 -66.08 -49.99
CA ARG A 222 13.29 -66.43 -51.21
C ARG A 222 14.47 -67.37 -50.93
N ALA A 223 15.19 -67.16 -49.83
CA ALA A 223 16.29 -68.03 -49.42
C ALA A 223 15.80 -69.44 -49.02
N GLU A 224 14.62 -69.55 -48.42
CA GLU A 224 13.99 -70.83 -48.10
C GLU A 224 13.55 -71.58 -49.37
N ASP A 225 13.04 -70.86 -50.37
CA ASP A 225 12.54 -71.45 -51.62
C ASP A 225 13.66 -71.80 -52.62
N GLU A 226 14.65 -70.92 -52.79
CA GLU A 226 15.72 -71.02 -53.80
C GLU A 226 17.10 -71.44 -53.23
N GLY A 227 17.26 -71.37 -51.90
CA GLY A 227 18.52 -71.58 -51.20
C GLY A 227 19.34 -70.31 -50.98
N LEU A 228 20.26 -70.34 -50.00
CA LEU A 228 21.12 -69.19 -49.63
C LEU A 228 22.02 -68.68 -50.76
N GLU A 229 22.39 -69.52 -51.74
CA GLU A 229 23.24 -69.08 -52.85
C GLU A 229 22.52 -68.09 -53.78
N ALA A 230 21.19 -68.16 -53.89
CA ALA A 230 20.40 -67.27 -54.76
C ALA A 230 20.40 -65.80 -54.28
N ILE A 231 20.67 -65.58 -53.00
CA ILE A 231 20.67 -64.26 -52.35
C ILE A 231 22.08 -63.77 -52.00
N ARG A 232 23.11 -64.59 -52.15
CA ARG A 232 24.45 -64.27 -51.65
C ARG A 232 25.04 -63.03 -52.33
N ASP A 233 24.84 -62.95 -53.65
CA ASP A 233 25.41 -61.95 -54.54
C ASP A 233 24.35 -60.96 -55.06
N LEU A 234 23.45 -60.51 -54.18
CA LEU A 234 22.46 -59.48 -54.52
C LEU A 234 23.17 -58.15 -54.88
N PRO A 235 22.66 -57.41 -55.87
CA PRO A 235 23.12 -56.05 -56.11
C PRO A 235 22.75 -55.16 -54.92
N ASN A 236 23.52 -54.09 -54.72
CA ASN A 236 23.34 -53.15 -53.61
C ASN A 236 21.92 -52.58 -53.54
N GLU A 237 21.28 -52.36 -54.69
CA GLU A 237 19.92 -51.82 -54.79
C GLU A 237 18.85 -52.82 -54.29
N GLU A 238 19.15 -54.11 -54.28
CA GLU A 238 18.26 -55.17 -53.80
C GLU A 238 18.61 -55.64 -52.37
N ASP A 239 19.75 -55.21 -51.81
CA ASP A 239 20.15 -55.56 -50.44
C ASP A 239 19.45 -54.62 -49.43
N PRO A 240 18.53 -55.12 -48.59
CA PRO A 240 17.87 -54.29 -47.57
C PRO A 240 18.82 -53.78 -46.48
N LEU A 241 20.04 -54.30 -46.39
CA LEU A 241 21.07 -53.87 -45.45
C LEU A 241 21.96 -52.75 -46.00
N TRP A 242 21.75 -52.37 -47.26
CA TRP A 242 22.51 -51.33 -47.94
C TRP A 242 21.65 -50.07 -48.13
N ASP A 243 22.28 -48.91 -47.89
CA ASP A 243 21.71 -47.60 -48.16
C ASP A 243 22.70 -46.79 -49.02
N PRO A 244 22.24 -46.08 -50.07
CA PRO A 244 23.10 -45.18 -50.81
C PRO A 244 23.60 -44.07 -49.88
N ILE A 245 24.91 -43.79 -49.94
CA ILE A 245 25.48 -42.68 -49.18
C ILE A 245 24.94 -41.38 -49.79
N GLU A 246 24.09 -40.67 -49.04
CA GLU A 246 23.66 -39.33 -49.42
C GLU A 246 24.89 -38.41 -49.51
N VAL A 247 25.04 -37.74 -50.66
CA VAL A 247 26.23 -36.94 -51.02
C VAL A 247 26.43 -35.74 -50.08
N GLU A 248 25.39 -35.35 -49.35
CA GLU A 248 25.38 -34.23 -48.41
C GLU A 248 25.33 -34.70 -46.94
N ARG A 249 26.27 -35.56 -46.54
CA ARG A 249 26.40 -35.96 -45.13
C ARG A 249 26.85 -34.75 -44.29
N LEU A 250 25.97 -34.18 -43.49
CA LEU A 250 26.31 -33.15 -42.50
C LEU A 250 27.28 -33.73 -41.46
N ILE A 251 28.57 -33.38 -41.56
CA ILE A 251 29.64 -33.94 -40.68
C ILE A 251 29.63 -33.30 -39.29
N GLY A 252 28.89 -32.19 -39.09
CA GLY A 252 28.69 -31.61 -37.77
C GLY A 252 28.01 -30.24 -37.80
N VAL A 253 27.37 -29.90 -36.69
CA VAL A 253 26.86 -28.56 -36.41
C VAL A 253 27.70 -27.99 -35.29
N SER A 254 28.31 -26.81 -35.50
CA SER A 254 28.98 -26.06 -34.45
C SER A 254 28.07 -24.91 -34.02
N GLN A 255 27.63 -24.91 -32.76
CA GLN A 255 26.91 -23.79 -32.16
C GLN A 255 27.90 -22.97 -31.34
N VAL A 256 28.13 -21.71 -31.73
CA VAL A 256 29.02 -20.77 -31.04
C VAL A 256 28.18 -19.84 -30.19
N LEU A 257 28.27 -19.97 -28.86
CA LEU A 257 27.65 -19.05 -27.92
C LEU A 257 28.63 -17.89 -27.66
N LEU A 258 28.28 -16.68 -28.12
CA LEU A 258 29.07 -15.48 -27.87
C LEU A 258 28.56 -14.79 -26.60
N GLU A 259 29.33 -14.87 -25.52
CA GLU A 259 29.06 -14.10 -24.32
C GLU A 259 29.70 -12.71 -24.48
N GLY A 260 28.86 -11.67 -24.53
CA GLY A 260 29.33 -10.29 -24.62
C GLY A 260 30.05 -9.90 -23.33
N ALA A 261 31.36 -9.70 -23.41
CA ALA A 261 32.12 -9.07 -22.32
C ALA A 261 31.62 -7.62 -22.18
N HIS A 262 30.64 -7.41 -21.31
CA HIS A 262 30.34 -6.07 -20.82
C HIS A 262 31.59 -5.58 -20.08
N GLY A 263 32.28 -4.65 -20.73
CA GLY A 263 33.47 -4.01 -20.21
C GLY A 263 33.22 -3.50 -18.80
N LEU A 264 34.07 -3.94 -17.87
CA LEU A 264 34.34 -3.26 -16.62
C LEU A 264 35.02 -1.91 -16.96
N GLU A 265 34.23 -0.92 -17.37
CA GLU A 265 34.60 0.49 -17.25
C GLU A 265 33.75 1.08 -16.12
N GLY A 266 34.33 1.14 -14.92
CA GLY A 266 33.68 1.76 -13.76
C GLY A 266 34.30 1.36 -12.44
N GLY A 267 35.47 1.92 -12.12
CA GLY A 267 36.15 1.80 -10.83
C GLY A 267 37.51 2.48 -10.84
#